data_AF-A0A252CZQ0-F1
#
_entry.id   AF-A0A252CZQ0-F1
#
_cell.length_a   1.000
_cell.length_b   1.000
_cell.length_c   1.000
_cell.angle_alpha   90.00
_cell.angle_beta   90.00
_cell.angle_gamma   90.00
#
_symmetry.space_group_name_H-M   'P 1'
#
loop_
_entity.id
_entity.type
_entity.pdbx_description
1 polymer ?
#
loop_
_entity_poly.entity_id
_entity_poly.type
_entity_poly.pdbx_seq_one_letter_code
_entity_poly.pdbx_strand_id
1 'polypeptide(L)'
;GNTSVYLITDDRPLQVRDWLPAFAQWLNAPPPPQISIEETLQIDGADTVYYGTQMRGASNAKAKRELNFQPRSLEWLVGTAAAYAS
;
A
#
# COMPACT_ATOMS: atom_id res chain seq x y z
N GLY A 1 26.18 -19.53 9.38
CA GLY A 1 25.49 -18.23 9.26
C GLY A 1 24.28 -18.24 10.18
N ASN A 2 23.97 -17.12 10.83
CA ASN A 2 22.82 -17.04 11.73
C ASN A 2 21.54 -16.78 10.94
N THR A 3 20.51 -17.59 11.18
CA THR A 3 19.18 -17.41 10.60
C THR A 3 18.57 -16.07 11.04
N SER A 4 17.93 -15.37 10.12
CA SER A 4 17.33 -14.06 10.35
C SER A 4 16.03 -13.91 9.56
N VAL A 5 15.10 -13.14 10.10
CA VAL A 5 13.86 -12.73 9.41
C VAL A 5 14.10 -11.40 8.69
N TYR A 6 13.56 -11.28 7.47
CA TYR A 6 13.65 -10.10 6.62
C TYR A 6 12.25 -9.77 6.06
N LEU A 7 11.88 -8.48 6.08
CA LEU A 7 10.68 -8.00 5.42
C LEU A 7 11.04 -7.57 4.00
N ILE A 8 10.40 -8.20 3.01
CA ILE A 8 10.61 -7.93 1.58
C ILE A 8 9.40 -7.18 1.06
N THR A 9 9.48 -5.85 1.09
CA THR A 9 8.44 -4.92 0.65
C THR A 9 9.07 -3.79 -0.16
N ASP A 10 8.28 -3.03 -0.90
CA ASP A 10 8.75 -1.78 -1.51
C ASP A 10 9.21 -0.75 -0.46
N ASP A 11 9.75 0.38 -0.92
CA ASP A 11 10.29 1.45 -0.06
C ASP A 11 9.21 2.38 0.51
N ARG A 12 7.99 2.35 -0.01
CA ARG A 12 6.97 3.37 0.24
C ARG A 12 5.67 2.71 0.73
N PRO A 13 5.51 2.52 2.05
CA PRO A 13 4.22 2.13 2.59
C PRO A 13 3.18 3.21 2.26
N LEU A 14 2.06 2.80 1.65
CA LEU A 14 0.96 3.68 1.26
C LEU A 14 -0.34 3.23 1.94
N GLN A 15 -1.21 4.19 2.25
CA GLN A 15 -2.57 3.86 2.67
C GLN A 15 -3.36 3.32 1.46
N VAL A 16 -4.32 2.41 1.71
CA VAL A 16 -5.17 1.87 0.63
C VAL A 16 -5.92 2.98 -0.12
N ARG A 17 -6.32 4.04 0.58
CA ARG A 17 -6.99 5.22 -0.01
C ARG A 17 -6.14 5.97 -1.04
N ASP A 18 -4.81 5.87 -0.96
CA ASP A 18 -3.88 6.50 -1.89
C ASP A 18 -3.42 5.49 -2.96
N TRP A 19 -3.16 4.25 -2.52
CA TRP A 19 -2.67 3.17 -3.37
C TRP A 19 -3.69 2.73 -4.42
N LEU A 20 -4.92 2.41 -3.99
CA LEU A 20 -5.92 1.77 -4.84
C LEU A 20 -6.39 2.69 -5.98
N PRO A 21 -6.72 3.98 -5.74
CA PRO A 21 -7.09 4.88 -6.83
C PRO A 21 -5.95 5.15 -7.81
N ALA A 22 -4.71 5.33 -7.32
CA ALA A 22 -3.55 5.56 -8.19
C ALA A 22 -3.27 4.35 -9.08
N PHE A 23 -3.36 3.13 -8.52
CA PHE A 23 -3.18 1.91 -9.29
C PHE A 23 -4.31 1.68 -10.31
N ALA A 24 -5.56 1.96 -9.93
CA ALA A 24 -6.70 1.92 -10.85
C ALA A 24 -6.54 2.90 -12.02
N GLN A 25 -6.11 4.14 -11.73
CA GLN A 25 -5.83 5.15 -12.76
C GLN A 25 -4.73 4.68 -13.72
N TRP A 26 -3.63 4.12 -13.21
CA TRP A 26 -2.55 3.60 -14.04
C TRP A 26 -3.00 2.48 -14.98
N LEU A 27 -3.94 1.64 -14.53
CA LEU A 27 -4.57 0.59 -15.34
C LEU A 27 -5.65 1.11 -16.31
N ASN A 28 -5.97 2.41 -16.31
CA ASN A 28 -7.16 2.98 -16.96
C ASN A 28 -8.46 2.27 -16.54
N ALA A 29 -8.53 1.83 -15.28
CA ALA A 29 -9.71 1.22 -14.69
C ALA A 29 -10.65 2.29 -14.11
N PRO A 30 -11.95 1.99 -13.92
CA PRO A 30 -12.86 2.87 -13.18
C PRO A 30 -12.34 3.18 -11.77
N PRO A 31 -12.67 4.36 -11.20
CA PRO A 31 -12.30 4.68 -9.83
C PRO A 31 -12.93 3.68 -8.86
N PRO A 32 -12.19 3.22 -7.84
CA PRO A 32 -12.74 2.34 -6.80
C PRO A 32 -13.91 3.01 -6.07
N PRO A 33 -14.97 2.28 -5.70
CA PRO A 33 -16.05 2.84 -4.91
C PRO A 33 -15.56 3.26 -3.53
N GLN A 34 -16.16 4.31 -2.98
CA GLN A 34 -15.99 4.68 -1.58
C GLN A 34 -17.07 3.99 -0.76
N ILE A 35 -16.66 3.30 0.31
CA ILE A 35 -17.53 2.56 1.22
C ILE A 35 -17.20 2.97 2.66
N SER A 36 -18.22 3.10 3.51
CA SER A 36 -18.04 3.41 4.92
C SER A 36 -17.49 2.20 5.70
N ILE A 37 -16.91 2.45 6.88
CA ILE A 37 -16.46 1.37 7.76
C ILE A 37 -17.64 0.50 8.18
N GLU A 38 -18.79 1.11 8.47
CA GLU A 38 -20.01 0.43 8.89
C GLU A 38 -20.52 -0.52 7.81
N GLU A 39 -20.56 -0.09 6.55
CA GLU A 39 -20.95 -0.93 5.41
C GLU A 39 -19.94 -2.06 5.19
N THR A 40 -18.64 -1.77 5.21
CA THR A 40 -17.60 -2.80 5.08
C THR A 40 -17.66 -3.83 6.22
N LEU A 41 -17.94 -3.41 7.46
CA LEU A 41 -18.13 -4.33 8.57
C LEU A 41 -19.28 -5.32 8.32
N GLN A 42 -20.37 -4.85 7.70
CA GLN A 42 -21.52 -5.71 7.40
C GLN A 42 -21.27 -6.67 6.24
N ILE A 43 -20.55 -6.22 5.20
CA ILE A 43 -20.37 -6.98 3.96
C ILE A 43 -19.13 -7.89 4.03
N ASP A 44 -18.01 -7.36 4.51
CA ASP A 44 -16.68 -7.97 4.40
C ASP A 44 -15.99 -8.20 5.76
N GLY A 45 -16.62 -7.82 6.87
CA GLY A 45 -16.17 -8.10 8.23
C GLY A 45 -15.01 -7.23 8.73
N ALA A 46 -14.61 -7.48 9.98
CA ALA A 46 -13.63 -6.68 10.71
C ALA A 46 -12.21 -6.75 10.14
N ASP A 47 -11.82 -7.88 9.55
CA ASP A 47 -10.50 -8.05 8.96
C ASP A 47 -10.30 -7.09 7.79
N THR A 48 -11.31 -6.95 6.92
CA THR A 48 -11.26 -6.04 5.77
C THR A 48 -11.09 -4.58 6.21
N VAL A 49 -11.80 -4.18 7.27
CA VAL A 49 -11.61 -2.85 7.87
C VAL A 49 -10.21 -2.69 8.42
N TYR A 50 -9.70 -3.68 9.17
CA TYR A 50 -8.36 -3.63 9.75
C TYR A 50 -7.28 -3.50 8.67
N TYR A 51 -7.28 -4.37 7.66
CA TYR A 51 -6.29 -4.35 6.57
C TYR A 51 -6.41 -3.08 5.71
N GLY A 52 -7.63 -2.60 5.50
CA GLY A 52 -7.89 -1.39 4.69
C GLY A 52 -7.49 -0.08 5.37
N THR A 53 -7.59 -0.02 6.71
CA THR A 53 -7.54 1.27 7.44
C THR A 53 -6.55 1.35 8.60
N GLN A 54 -6.12 0.23 9.17
CA GLN A 54 -5.35 0.20 10.43
C GLN A 54 -4.01 -0.53 10.33
N MET A 55 -3.81 -1.40 9.33
CA MET A 55 -2.56 -2.13 9.17
C MET A 55 -1.38 -1.17 8.96
N ARG A 56 -0.30 -1.40 9.72
CA ARG A 56 0.92 -0.59 9.64
C ARG A 56 1.79 -1.06 8.47
N GLY A 57 2.48 -0.10 7.86
CA GLY A 57 3.53 -0.39 6.87
C GLY A 57 4.69 -1.19 7.45
N ALA A 58 5.40 -1.89 6.58
CA ALA A 58 6.60 -2.65 6.90
C ALA A 58 7.87 -1.89 6.51
N SER A 59 8.97 -2.12 7.23
CA SER A 59 10.30 -1.58 6.87
C SER A 59 11.19 -2.66 6.28
N ASN A 60 11.69 -2.44 5.07
CA ASN A 60 12.65 -3.32 4.40
C ASN A 60 14.13 -2.99 4.75
N ALA A 61 14.39 -2.07 5.69
CA ALA A 61 15.73 -1.53 5.95
C ALA A 61 16.78 -2.60 6.25
N LYS A 62 16.41 -3.66 6.99
CA LYS A 62 17.30 -4.79 7.26
C LYS A 62 17.66 -5.56 5.99
N ALA A 63 16.68 -5.81 5.11
CA ALA A 63 16.90 -6.49 3.84
C ALA A 63 17.81 -5.66 2.92
N LYS A 64 17.60 -4.34 2.84
CA LYS A 64 18.49 -3.45 2.07
C LYS A 64 19.93 -3.49 2.59
N ARG A 65 20.11 -3.43 3.92
CA ARG A 65 21.43 -3.42 4.57
C ARG A 65 22.19 -4.73 4.43
N GLU A 66 21.54 -5.87 4.65
CA GLU A 66 22.22 -7.16 4.77
C GLU A 66 22.16 -8.00 3.50
N LEU A 67 21.16 -7.80 2.65
CA LEU A 67 20.96 -8.59 1.42
C LEU A 67 21.20 -7.77 0.15
N ASN A 68 21.57 -6.49 0.26
CA ASN A 68 21.58 -5.53 -0.85
C ASN A 68 20.25 -5.56 -1.62
N PHE A 69 19.13 -5.69 -0.91
CA PHE A 69 17.81 -5.71 -1.53
C PHE A 69 17.50 -4.37 -2.19
N GLN A 70 17.13 -4.40 -3.48
CA GLN A 70 16.78 -3.22 -4.27
C GLN A 70 15.36 -3.40 -4.83
N PRO A 71 14.32 -2.94 -4.10
CA PRO A 71 12.95 -3.02 -4.60
C PRO A 71 12.77 -2.15 -5.85
N ARG A 72 11.90 -2.59 -6.77
CA ARG A 72 11.56 -1.80 -7.97
C ARG A 72 10.80 -0.53 -7.58
N SER A 73 11.01 0.53 -8.35
CA SER A 73 10.23 1.77 -8.22
C SER A 73 8.75 1.51 -8.51
N LEU A 74 7.86 2.19 -7.78
CA LEU A 74 6.42 2.18 -8.05
C LEU A 74 6.11 3.15 -9.21
N GLU A 75 6.37 2.70 -10.44
CA GLU A 75 6.17 3.47 -11.68
C GLU A 75 4.71 3.90 -11.92
N TRP A 76 3.76 3.19 -11.30
CA TRP A 76 2.33 3.51 -11.36
C TRP A 76 1.92 4.65 -10.41
N LEU A 77 2.78 5.02 -9.45
CA LEU A 77 2.51 6.13 -8.52
C LEU A 77 2.92 7.49 -9.12
N VAL A 78 2.51 7.73 -10.37
CA VAL A 78 2.75 8.98 -11.10
C VAL A 78 1.41 9.68 -11.26
N GLY A 79 1.14 10.69 -10.42
CA GLY A 79 -0.08 11.50 -10.55
C GLY A 79 -0.67 12.06 -9.25
N THR A 80 -0.33 11.53 -8.07
CA THR A 80 -0.99 11.95 -6.81
C THR A 80 -0.37 13.19 -6.14
N ALA A 81 0.91 13.49 -6.40
CA ALA A 81 1.56 14.66 -5.80
C ALA A 81 1.00 16.01 -6.32
N ALA A 82 0.35 16.04 -7.48
CA ALA A 82 -0.19 17.26 -8.08
C ALA A 82 -1.67 17.52 -7.75
N ALA A 83 -2.41 16.54 -7.22
CA ALA A 83 -3.87 16.65 -7.09
C ALA A 83 -4.36 17.12 -5.70
N TYR A 84 -3.48 17.20 -4.69
CA TYR A 84 -3.83 17.65 -3.33
C TYR A 84 -3.25 19.03 -2.96
N ALA A 85 -2.68 19.74 -3.93
CA ALA A 85 -2.34 21.16 -3.80
C ALA A 85 -3.43 22.00 -4.50
N SER A 86 -4.63 22.04 -3.91
CA SER A 86 -5.69 23.01 -4.21
C SER A 86 -6.65 23.09 -3.04
#